data_AF-A0A219ANV7-F1
#
_entry.id   AF-A0A219ANV7-F1
#
_cell.length_a   1.000
_cell.length_b   1.000
_cell.length_c   1.000
_cell.angle_alpha   90.00
_cell.angle_beta   90.00
_cell.angle_gamma   90.00
#
_symmetry.space_group_name_H-M   'P 1'
#
loop_
_entity.id
_entity.type
_entity.pdbx_description
1 polymer ?
#
loop_
_entity_poly.entity_id
_entity_poly.type
_entity_poly.pdbx_seq_one_letter_code
_entity_poly.pdbx_strand_id
1 'polypeptide(L)'
;MLSHYHVSSGRLQLNSKQRASSPVDDRRDNPTKRSRTTVKPKKAVKNLGTCSMDKKQIGDSVKAALALSKYALNRTLQMDTAFFRAFFIDNKALANPLQITPAEFDDATPVVVVDVGHHQAGELLGVSKVKGGNRFARTYLAAMCVVFYPDKGIAKLWLSV
;
A
#
# COMPACT_ATOMS: atom_id res chain seq x y z
N MET A 1 -0.07 71.52 -5.82
CA MET A 1 -1.08 71.42 -6.90
C MET A 1 -2.05 70.31 -6.54
N LEU A 2 -3.25 70.68 -6.08
CA LEU A 2 -4.40 69.79 -5.95
C LEU A 2 -5.09 69.67 -7.33
N SER A 3 -5.51 68.47 -7.70
CA SER A 3 -6.57 68.20 -8.69
C SER A 3 -7.16 66.83 -8.34
N HIS A 4 -8.27 66.79 -7.59
CA HIS A 4 -9.67 66.72 -8.05
C HIS A 4 -10.12 65.34 -8.62
N TYR A 5 -10.85 64.62 -7.75
CA TYR A 5 -12.05 63.77 -7.93
C TYR A 5 -12.21 62.79 -9.12
N HIS A 6 -12.54 61.53 -8.80
CA HIS A 6 -13.93 61.03 -8.94
C HIS A 6 -14.19 59.78 -8.07
N VAL A 7 -15.18 59.91 -7.18
CA VAL A 7 -15.87 58.79 -6.50
C VAL A 7 -17.02 58.39 -7.41
N SER A 8 -17.27 57.09 -7.59
CA SER A 8 -18.59 56.63 -8.05
C SER A 8 -19.07 55.43 -7.24
N SER A 9 -20.23 55.65 -6.65
CA SER A 9 -21.01 54.79 -5.78
C SER A 9 -21.83 53.82 -6.62
N GLY A 10 -21.73 52.52 -6.32
CA GLY A 10 -22.54 51.46 -6.91
C GLY A 10 -23.33 50.74 -5.83
N ARG A 11 -24.63 51.01 -5.81
CA ARG A 11 -25.62 50.66 -4.78
C ARG A 11 -25.97 49.17 -4.75
N LEU A 12 -26.31 48.72 -3.54
CA LEU A 12 -26.96 47.48 -3.14
C LEU A 12 -28.09 46.99 -4.07
N GLN A 13 -28.18 45.67 -4.27
CA GLN A 13 -29.47 44.97 -4.33
C GLN A 13 -29.44 43.68 -3.50
N LEU A 14 -30.09 43.77 -2.34
CA LEU A 14 -30.65 42.64 -1.60
C LEU A 14 -31.81 42.07 -2.42
N ASN A 15 -31.78 40.76 -2.69
CA ASN A 15 -32.99 40.02 -3.02
C ASN A 15 -33.32 39.06 -1.87
N SER A 16 -34.21 39.54 -1.00
CA SER A 16 -34.99 38.71 -0.09
C SER A 16 -36.16 38.10 -0.86
N LYS A 17 -36.40 36.79 -0.75
CA LYS A 17 -37.77 36.25 -0.63
C LYS A 17 -37.75 34.80 -0.13
N GLN A 18 -38.25 34.69 1.10
CA GLN A 18 -39.08 33.62 1.68
C GLN A 18 -38.45 32.27 2.05
N ARG A 19 -38.28 32.12 3.38
CA ARG A 19 -38.45 30.86 4.13
C ARG A 19 -39.87 30.32 3.95
N ALA A 20 -39.99 29.01 3.78
CA ALA A 20 -41.08 28.22 4.34
C ALA A 20 -40.49 26.95 4.97
N SER A 21 -40.99 26.60 6.15
CA SER A 21 -40.55 25.57 7.08
C SER A 21 -41.04 24.15 6.72
N SER A 22 -40.25 23.14 7.11
CA SER A 22 -40.38 21.68 6.94
C SER A 22 -41.68 21.06 7.52
N PRO A 23 -42.05 19.78 7.23
CA PRO A 23 -41.42 18.65 7.95
C PRO A 23 -41.42 17.24 7.28
N VAL A 24 -40.47 16.40 7.73
CA VAL A 24 -40.37 14.91 7.81
C VAL A 24 -40.41 13.99 6.56
N ASP A 25 -39.47 13.02 6.59
CA ASP A 25 -39.40 11.66 6.01
C ASP A 25 -40.29 11.30 4.81
N ASP A 26 -39.70 10.76 3.74
CA ASP A 26 -39.41 9.32 3.65
C ASP A 26 -38.72 8.99 2.30
N ARG A 27 -37.98 7.88 2.27
CA ARG A 27 -37.49 7.15 1.08
C ARG A 27 -36.29 7.71 0.29
N ARG A 28 -35.13 7.27 0.77
CA ARG A 28 -33.88 7.10 0.05
C ARG A 28 -34.06 6.17 -1.16
N ASP A 29 -33.87 6.67 -2.37
CA ASP A 29 -33.61 5.84 -3.55
C ASP A 29 -32.10 5.55 -3.63
N ASN A 30 -31.69 4.43 -3.02
CA ASN A 30 -30.36 3.85 -3.24
C ASN A 30 -30.47 2.82 -4.37
N PRO A 31 -29.66 2.90 -5.45
CA PRO A 31 -29.56 1.79 -6.39
C PRO A 31 -28.84 0.61 -5.71
N THR A 32 -29.62 -0.42 -5.41
CA THR A 32 -29.19 -1.69 -4.81
C THR A 32 -28.12 -2.37 -5.66
N LYS A 33 -26.85 -2.17 -5.31
CA LYS A 33 -25.71 -2.88 -5.87
C LYS A 33 -25.84 -4.36 -5.48
N ARG A 34 -26.13 -5.23 -6.45
CA ARG A 34 -26.23 -6.69 -6.28
C ARG A 34 -24.98 -7.24 -5.57
N SER A 35 -25.11 -7.63 -4.31
CA SER A 35 -24.12 -8.45 -3.62
C SER A 35 -24.47 -9.92 -3.84
N ARG A 36 -23.92 -10.51 -4.91
CA ARG A 36 -23.84 -11.96 -5.02
C ARG A 36 -22.39 -12.35 -5.26
N THR A 37 -21.65 -12.53 -4.17
CA THR A 37 -20.38 -13.24 -4.23
C THR A 37 -20.51 -14.46 -3.35
N THR A 38 -20.97 -15.54 -3.97
CA THR A 38 -20.80 -16.90 -3.48
C THR A 38 -19.33 -17.08 -3.11
N VAL A 39 -19.05 -17.38 -1.85
CA VAL A 39 -17.70 -17.68 -1.37
C VAL A 39 -17.25 -18.93 -2.12
N LYS A 40 -16.42 -18.74 -3.16
CA LYS A 40 -15.75 -19.87 -3.81
C LYS A 40 -14.86 -20.53 -2.74
N PRO A 41 -14.90 -21.87 -2.60
CA PRO A 41 -14.01 -22.56 -1.71
C PRO A 41 -12.57 -22.21 -2.09
N LYS A 42 -11.78 -21.79 -1.11
CA LYS A 42 -10.36 -21.51 -1.28
C LYS A 42 -9.74 -22.78 -1.84
N LYS A 43 -9.25 -22.74 -3.09
CA LYS A 43 -8.34 -23.76 -3.61
C LYS A 43 -7.27 -23.97 -2.54
N ALA A 44 -7.08 -25.21 -2.13
CA ALA A 44 -6.01 -25.59 -1.23
C ALA A 44 -4.71 -24.98 -1.77
N VAL A 45 -4.22 -23.99 -1.05
CA VAL A 45 -2.92 -23.40 -1.30
C VAL A 45 -1.96 -24.56 -1.11
N LYS A 46 -1.28 -25.00 -2.18
CA LYS A 46 -0.11 -25.89 -2.08
C LYS A 46 0.70 -25.38 -0.89
N ASN A 47 1.09 -26.23 0.06
CA ASN A 47 1.86 -25.81 1.23
C ASN A 47 3.01 -24.87 0.82
N LEU A 48 2.80 -23.55 0.91
CA LEU A 48 3.74 -22.51 0.50
C LEU A 48 4.70 -22.22 1.66
N GLY A 49 4.97 -23.19 2.53
CA GLY A 49 5.63 -22.94 3.81
C GLY A 49 4.80 -22.06 4.76
N THR A 50 5.47 -21.54 5.79
CA THR A 50 4.91 -20.75 6.88
C THR A 50 5.52 -19.36 6.94
N CYS A 51 4.68 -18.37 7.25
CA CYS A 51 5.10 -17.00 7.55
C CYS A 51 4.16 -16.40 8.59
N SER A 52 4.67 -15.56 9.48
CA SER A 52 3.87 -14.84 10.49
C SER A 52 2.88 -13.85 9.87
N MET A 53 3.05 -13.51 8.60
CA MET A 53 2.21 -12.54 7.89
C MET A 53 1.92 -13.03 6.47
N ASP A 54 0.68 -12.85 6.02
CA ASP A 54 0.32 -13.08 4.64
C ASP A 54 0.78 -11.93 3.71
N LYS A 55 0.72 -12.16 2.40
CA LYS A 55 1.07 -11.15 1.37
C LYS A 55 0.40 -9.79 1.60
N LYS A 56 -0.87 -9.81 1.99
CA LYS A 56 -1.66 -8.58 2.18
C LYS A 56 -1.14 -7.81 3.39
N GLN A 57 -0.89 -8.50 4.50
CA GLN A 57 -0.35 -7.91 5.72
C GLN A 57 1.06 -7.34 5.52
N ILE A 58 1.91 -8.02 4.75
CA ILE A 58 3.23 -7.51 4.36
C ILE A 58 3.07 -6.21 3.54
N GLY A 59 2.23 -6.24 2.50
CA GLY A 59 1.96 -5.06 1.67
C GLY A 59 1.33 -3.89 2.43
N ASP A 60 0.42 -4.16 3.36
CA ASP A 60 -0.18 -3.15 4.24
C ASP A 60 0.88 -2.51 5.15
N SER A 61 1.84 -3.29 5.65
CA SER A 61 2.93 -2.78 6.48
C SER A 61 3.90 -1.89 5.70
N VAL A 62 4.26 -2.30 4.48
CA VAL A 62 5.05 -1.47 3.56
C VAL A 62 4.34 -0.15 3.31
N LYS A 63 3.05 -0.19 2.95
CA LYS A 63 2.25 1.01 2.70
C LYS A 63 2.18 1.95 3.91
N ALA A 64 2.01 1.39 5.11
CA ALA A 64 1.96 2.16 6.35
C ALA A 64 3.27 2.90 6.62
N ALA A 65 4.42 2.30 6.33
CA ALA A 65 5.73 2.95 6.47
C ALA A 65 5.86 4.17 5.54
N LEU A 66 5.40 4.03 4.28
CA LEU A 66 5.42 5.12 3.30
C LEU A 66 4.50 6.30 3.69
N ALA A 67 3.46 6.08 4.49
CA ALA A 67 2.50 7.11 4.88
C ALA A 67 2.99 8.02 6.01
N LEU A 68 3.87 7.52 6.89
CA LEU A 68 4.22 8.18 8.15
C LEU A 68 5.47 9.06 8.07
N SER A 69 5.98 9.38 6.88
CA SER A 69 7.32 10.00 6.69
C SER A 69 8.43 9.26 7.46
N LYS A 70 8.22 7.96 7.71
CA LYS A 70 9.22 7.08 8.29
C LYS A 70 10.02 6.52 7.13
N TYR A 71 11.19 7.09 6.91
CA TYR A 71 12.06 6.76 5.78
C TYR A 71 12.68 5.36 5.86
N ALA A 72 12.34 4.58 6.88
CA ALA A 72 12.72 3.19 7.03
C ALA A 72 11.62 2.42 7.76
N LEU A 73 11.26 1.26 7.21
CA LEU A 73 10.63 0.18 7.95
C LEU A 73 11.74 -0.80 8.30
N ASN A 74 11.90 -1.11 9.59
CA ASN A 74 12.66 -2.26 10.04
C ASN A 74 11.66 -3.20 10.71
N ARG A 75 11.29 -4.27 10.01
CA ARG A 75 10.31 -5.23 10.53
C ARG A 75 10.84 -6.65 10.38
N THR A 76 10.70 -7.41 11.45
CA THR A 76 11.00 -8.84 11.49
C THR A 76 9.75 -9.65 11.18
N LEU A 77 9.88 -10.64 10.32
CA LEU A 77 8.88 -11.65 9.99
C LEU A 77 9.44 -13.01 10.41
N GLN A 78 8.62 -13.87 11.01
CA GLN A 78 8.96 -15.29 11.09
C GLN A 78 8.56 -15.91 9.75
N MET A 79 9.48 -16.57 9.04
CA MET A 79 9.16 -17.31 7.82
C MET A 79 10.12 -18.47 7.64
N ASP A 80 9.64 -19.58 7.11
CA ASP A 80 10.52 -20.68 6.71
C ASP A 80 11.04 -20.51 5.27
N THR A 81 12.03 -21.33 4.92
CA THR A 81 12.67 -21.33 3.60
C THR A 81 11.70 -21.65 2.48
N ALA A 82 10.72 -22.52 2.72
CA ALA A 82 9.71 -22.88 1.74
C ALA A 82 8.83 -21.67 1.36
N PHE A 83 8.41 -20.88 2.35
CA PHE A 83 7.69 -19.63 2.13
C PHE A 83 8.55 -18.59 1.45
N PHE A 84 9.78 -18.41 1.91
CA PHE A 84 10.70 -17.47 1.30
C PHE A 84 10.90 -17.76 -0.21
N ARG A 85 11.16 -19.03 -0.56
CA ARG A 85 11.30 -19.48 -1.96
C ARG A 85 10.02 -19.24 -2.76
N ALA A 86 8.89 -19.69 -2.24
CA ALA A 86 7.59 -19.50 -2.88
C ALA A 86 7.24 -18.02 -3.12
N PHE A 87 7.61 -17.14 -2.18
CA PHE A 87 7.21 -15.74 -2.21
C PHE A 87 8.15 -14.86 -3.03
N PHE A 88 9.46 -15.06 -2.93
CA PHE A 88 10.48 -14.21 -3.55
C PHE A 88 11.13 -14.81 -4.81
N ILE A 89 11.09 -16.14 -4.98
CA ILE A 89 11.81 -16.83 -6.06
C ILE A 89 10.84 -17.41 -7.08
N ASP A 90 9.98 -18.33 -6.63
CA ASP A 90 9.07 -19.09 -7.51
C ASP A 90 7.77 -18.32 -7.82
N ASN A 91 7.78 -17.01 -7.60
CA ASN A 91 6.60 -16.18 -7.69
C ASN A 91 6.30 -15.78 -9.13
N LYS A 92 5.33 -16.48 -9.72
CA LYS A 92 4.87 -16.26 -11.11
C LYS A 92 4.26 -14.88 -11.38
N ALA A 93 4.01 -14.07 -10.36
CA ALA A 93 3.54 -12.69 -10.54
C ALA A 93 4.67 -11.73 -10.94
N LEU A 94 5.93 -12.12 -10.75
CA LEU A 94 7.09 -11.31 -11.12
C LEU A 94 7.39 -11.48 -12.61
N ALA A 95 7.56 -10.37 -13.31
CA ALA A 95 7.96 -10.37 -14.72
C ALA A 95 9.44 -10.78 -14.89
N ASN A 96 10.27 -10.38 -13.93
CA ASN A 96 11.70 -10.70 -13.90
C ASN A 96 12.10 -11.28 -12.53
N PRO A 97 13.05 -12.22 -12.48
CA PRO A 97 13.59 -12.72 -11.21
C PRO A 97 14.12 -11.58 -10.33
N LEU A 98 14.00 -11.75 -9.01
CA LEU A 98 14.65 -10.83 -8.06
C LEU A 98 16.15 -11.13 -7.99
N GLN A 99 16.93 -10.12 -7.61
CA GLN A 99 18.35 -10.31 -7.33
C GLN A 99 18.50 -10.93 -5.93
N ILE A 100 19.06 -12.12 -5.87
CA ILE A 100 19.21 -12.90 -4.63
C ILE A 100 20.67 -13.25 -4.43
N THR A 101 21.17 -13.04 -3.21
CA THR A 101 22.56 -13.35 -2.83
C THR A 101 22.59 -14.15 -1.53
N PRO A 102 23.18 -15.36 -1.51
CA PRO A 102 23.70 -16.10 -2.66
C PRO A 102 22.57 -16.63 -3.57
N ALA A 103 22.89 -16.94 -4.83
CA ALA A 103 21.92 -17.45 -5.80
C ALA A 103 21.39 -18.84 -5.43
N GLU A 104 22.25 -19.67 -4.83
CA GLU A 104 21.90 -20.97 -4.27
C GLU A 104 22.06 -20.93 -2.77
N PHE A 105 21.08 -21.46 -2.04
CA PHE A 105 21.05 -21.50 -0.59
C PHE A 105 20.14 -22.61 -0.09
N ASP A 106 20.30 -22.97 1.17
CA ASP A 106 19.52 -23.96 1.89
C ASP A 106 19.26 -23.49 3.33
N ASP A 107 18.74 -24.38 4.17
CA ASP A 107 18.46 -24.07 5.59
C ASP A 107 19.74 -23.89 6.42
N ALA A 108 20.91 -24.29 5.92
CA ALA A 108 22.20 -24.10 6.56
C ALA A 108 22.90 -22.79 6.13
N THR A 109 22.37 -22.10 5.12
CA THR A 109 22.93 -20.85 4.63
C THR A 109 22.74 -19.74 5.68
N PRO A 110 23.80 -19.03 6.11
CA PRO A 110 23.68 -18.09 7.24
C PRO A 110 22.78 -16.89 6.97
N VAL A 111 22.84 -16.36 5.74
CA VAL A 111 22.10 -15.17 5.31
C VAL A 111 21.79 -15.27 3.82
N VAL A 112 20.56 -14.90 3.47
CA VAL A 112 20.12 -14.68 2.09
C VAL A 112 19.56 -13.27 1.98
N VAL A 113 20.00 -12.53 0.98
CA VAL A 113 19.57 -11.15 0.73
C VAL A 113 18.79 -11.10 -0.57
N VAL A 114 17.68 -10.37 -0.58
CA VAL A 114 16.89 -10.08 -1.78
C VAL A 114 16.76 -8.58 -1.96
N ASP A 115 17.17 -8.09 -3.12
CA ASP A 115 16.95 -6.70 -3.53
C ASP A 115 15.72 -6.61 -4.42
N VAL A 116 14.82 -5.68 -4.08
CA VAL A 116 13.54 -5.49 -4.74
C VAL A 116 13.36 -4.02 -5.10
N GLY A 117 13.40 -3.71 -6.40
CA GLY A 117 13.15 -2.35 -6.88
C GLY A 117 11.66 -1.97 -6.83
N HIS A 118 11.36 -0.69 -7.04
CA HIS A 118 9.99 -0.15 -7.06
C HIS A 118 8.99 -1.00 -7.87
N HIS A 119 9.33 -1.29 -9.13
CA HIS A 119 8.45 -2.02 -10.04
C HIS A 119 8.21 -3.46 -9.58
N GLN A 120 9.27 -4.18 -9.24
CA GLN A 120 9.20 -5.54 -8.72
C GLN A 120 8.41 -5.62 -7.41
N ALA A 121 8.57 -4.64 -6.51
CA ALA A 121 7.78 -4.56 -5.29
C ALA A 121 6.29 -4.33 -5.60
N GLY A 122 5.98 -3.56 -6.65
CA GLY A 122 4.62 -3.36 -7.14
C GLY A 122 3.98 -4.63 -7.70
N GLU A 123 4.76 -5.47 -8.37
CA GLU A 123 4.33 -6.81 -8.83
C GLU A 123 4.15 -7.77 -7.64
N LEU A 124 5.13 -7.78 -6.74
CA LEU A 124 5.18 -8.66 -5.58
C LEU A 124 4.06 -8.39 -4.57
N LEU A 125 3.81 -7.13 -4.23
CA LEU A 125 2.90 -6.71 -3.14
C LEU A 125 1.64 -6.00 -3.65
N GLY A 126 1.64 -5.53 -4.89
CA GLY A 126 0.58 -4.72 -5.49
C GLY A 126 0.98 -3.25 -5.61
N VAL A 127 0.72 -2.65 -6.78
CA VAL A 127 1.08 -1.25 -7.11
C VAL A 127 0.53 -0.19 -6.15
N SER A 128 -0.55 -0.50 -5.43
CA SER A 128 -1.15 0.38 -4.43
C SER A 128 -0.48 0.31 -3.05
N LYS A 129 0.46 -0.62 -2.85
CA LYS A 129 1.24 -0.81 -1.61
C LYS A 129 2.58 -0.09 -1.64
N VAL A 130 3.15 0.11 -2.82
CA VAL A 130 4.42 0.82 -3.05
C VAL A 130 4.25 2.33 -3.20
N LYS A 131 3.07 2.86 -2.85
CA LYS A 131 2.70 4.27 -2.91
C LYS A 131 2.01 4.67 -1.61
N GLY A 132 2.47 5.74 -1.00
CA GLY A 132 1.95 6.32 0.24
C GLY A 132 1.97 7.86 0.21
N GLY A 133 1.85 8.46 1.39
CA GLY A 133 1.82 9.91 1.58
C GLY A 133 0.47 10.43 2.08
N ASN A 134 0.33 11.74 2.10
CA ASN A 134 -0.84 12.46 2.62
C ASN A 134 -1.44 13.37 1.53
N ARG A 135 -2.39 14.25 1.91
CA ARG A 135 -3.04 15.19 0.97
C ARG A 135 -2.10 16.20 0.32
N PHE A 136 -0.87 16.34 0.83
CA PHE A 136 0.10 17.35 0.41
C PHE A 136 1.29 16.75 -0.36
N ALA A 137 1.69 15.53 -0.04
CA ALA A 137 2.84 14.88 -0.65
C ALA A 137 2.58 13.39 -0.87
N ARG A 138 3.13 12.86 -1.98
CA ARG A 138 3.11 11.43 -2.29
C ARG A 138 4.51 10.88 -2.16
N THR A 139 4.61 9.73 -1.53
CA THR A 139 5.87 9.02 -1.30
C THR A 139 5.81 7.68 -2.03
N TYR A 140 6.93 7.29 -2.64
CA TYR A 140 7.05 6.05 -3.39
C TYR A 140 8.12 5.20 -2.76
N LEU A 141 7.93 3.88 -2.71
CA LEU A 141 9.02 2.98 -2.36
C LEU A 141 10.10 3.08 -3.43
N ALA A 142 11.34 3.43 -3.06
CA ALA A 142 12.48 3.42 -3.98
C ALA A 142 13.03 2.00 -4.11
N ALA A 143 13.39 1.38 -2.99
CA ALA A 143 13.85 0.00 -2.91
C ALA A 143 13.39 -0.68 -1.62
N MET A 144 13.31 -2.01 -1.67
CA MET A 144 13.12 -2.88 -0.51
C MET A 144 14.22 -3.93 -0.50
N CYS A 145 14.83 -4.14 0.66
CA CYS A 145 15.80 -5.20 0.89
C CYS A 145 15.25 -6.18 1.93
N VAL A 146 15.32 -7.47 1.64
CA VAL A 146 14.90 -8.54 2.56
C VAL A 146 16.13 -9.32 2.96
N VAL A 147 16.44 -9.33 4.26
CA VAL A 147 17.53 -10.11 4.84
C VAL A 147 16.93 -11.32 5.55
N PHE A 148 17.03 -12.49 4.94
CA PHE A 148 16.53 -13.75 5.45
C PHE A 148 17.65 -14.54 6.12
N TYR A 149 17.34 -15.13 7.27
CA TYR A 149 18.20 -16.01 8.04
C TYR A 149 17.52 -17.39 8.09
N PRO A 150 17.80 -18.28 7.13
CA PRO A 150 17.17 -19.59 7.01
C PRO A 150 17.24 -20.41 8.29
N ASP A 151 18.43 -20.47 8.89
CA ASP A 151 18.73 -21.20 10.14
C ASP A 151 17.83 -20.78 11.33
N LYS A 152 17.34 -19.54 11.31
CA LYS A 152 16.52 -18.94 12.36
C LYS A 152 15.06 -18.84 11.99
N GLY A 153 14.68 -19.10 10.74
CA GLY A 153 13.32 -18.89 10.25
C GLY A 153 12.85 -17.44 10.38
N ILE A 154 13.73 -16.46 10.19
CA ILE A 154 13.38 -15.03 10.28
C ILE A 154 13.83 -14.24 9.05
N ALA A 155 13.01 -13.27 8.64
CA ALA A 155 13.42 -12.26 7.67
C ALA A 155 13.26 -10.85 8.24
N LYS A 156 14.17 -9.95 7.85
CA LYS A 156 14.09 -8.53 8.16
C LYS A 156 13.86 -7.74 6.87
N LEU A 157 12.85 -6.88 6.90
CA LEU A 157 12.52 -6.00 5.78
C LEU A 157 13.07 -4.61 6.05
N TRP A 158 13.77 -4.06 5.07
CA TRP A 158 14.28 -2.69 5.01
C TRP A 158 13.69 -2.00 3.80
N LEU A 159 13.29 -0.75 3.95
CA LEU A 159 12.72 0.06 2.87
C LEU A 159 13.46 1.38 2.74
N SER A 160 13.58 1.87 1.52
CA SER A 160 13.95 3.24 1.18
C SER A 160 12.83 3.91 0.38
N VAL A 161 12.77 5.23 0.47
CA VAL A 161 11.73 6.09 -0.11
C VAL A 161 12.32 7.22 -0.93
#